data_AF-A0A9X1F2K2-F1
#
_entry.id   AF-A0A9X1F2K2-F1
#
_cell.length_a   1.000
_cell.length_b   1.000
_cell.length_c   1.000
_cell.angle_alpha   90.00
_cell.angle_beta   90.00
_cell.angle_gamma   90.00
#
_symmetry.space_group_name_H-M   'P 1'
#
loop_
_entity.id
_entity.type
_entity.pdbx_description
1 polymer ?
#
loop_
_entity_poly.entity_id
_entity_poly.type
_entity_poly.pdbx_seq_one_letter_code
_entity_poly.pdbx_strand_id
1 'polypeptide(L)'
;MIEIFDRRNIALVSISQAFDTSDSMGRMILNVLLTFSQFERELIAERVRDSIRTRKRHGKMHGGLPPFGYIATPDGLKIDEPEAQIVRFIFDEFLRTRRYTKVMTAVRERGYCSSVKYSPRGKPRGGNPINPSTVYAIVQNPMYVGEIRGHDATYPGEHEALITREIWDKAQIICQERKKRKPNNRDTDHFLAGLLCDDLGRHMRLDLKWKRGKYYKTYVSSNAIWSQKLFLRQYRSSADQLDEVVLAAVAEFLCDRIKLRKALKGLGLFGENLETLAEKGPAASDRLTATKKPYLHELFKAIAHRVELGEDQISIEFRMLEVRRYLEWRSEMSFRGRPSNWSCSDARYNHVVAVRAVTAERWPSLHINPRKASCKDTPDKKLVDLIRSARKAQRLVEENRELDLDDLAKMHGCRTAQFARLIRLNYLAPDIVTAVFDGTQPPGLNRKVLLNSNVPTDWAVQRKLYGFQAPERAIDPRNLYGRGMWPSASG
;
A
#
# COMPACT_ATOMS: atom_id res chain seq x y z
N MET A 1 -10.99 -24.01 -34.10
CA MET A 1 -10.31 -24.93 -35.04
C MET A 1 -10.55 -24.48 -36.48
N ILE A 2 -11.80 -24.28 -36.91
CA ILE A 2 -12.13 -23.76 -38.26
C ILE A 2 -11.54 -22.36 -38.51
N GLU A 3 -11.67 -21.42 -37.55
CA GLU A 3 -11.00 -20.11 -37.63
C GLU A 3 -9.47 -20.19 -37.79
N ILE A 4 -8.84 -21.29 -37.34
CA ILE A 4 -7.39 -21.51 -37.47
C ILE A 4 -7.06 -21.98 -38.89
N PHE A 5 -7.95 -22.76 -39.52
CA PHE A 5 -7.81 -23.22 -40.90
C PHE A 5 -8.03 -22.09 -41.89
N ASP A 6 -9.03 -21.23 -41.67
CA ASP A 6 -9.25 -20.03 -42.49
C ASP A 6 -8.06 -19.08 -42.45
N ARG A 7 -7.48 -18.81 -41.27
CA ARG A 7 -6.27 -17.98 -41.13
C ARG A 7 -5.03 -18.55 -41.82
N ARG A 8 -5.00 -19.87 -42.06
CA ARG A 8 -3.90 -20.57 -42.72
C ARG A 8 -4.23 -20.96 -44.17
N ASN A 9 -5.39 -20.52 -44.68
CA ASN A 9 -5.87 -20.82 -46.03
C ASN A 9 -5.98 -22.32 -46.33
N ILE A 10 -6.39 -23.11 -45.32
CA ILE A 10 -6.56 -24.57 -45.40
C ILE A 10 -8.05 -24.89 -45.61
N ALA A 11 -8.38 -25.59 -46.69
CA ALA A 11 -9.73 -26.09 -46.94
C ALA A 11 -9.97 -27.42 -46.20
N LEU A 12 -11.10 -27.53 -45.51
CA LEU A 12 -11.59 -28.77 -44.91
C LEU A 12 -12.66 -29.36 -45.86
N VAL A 13 -12.37 -30.55 -46.38
CA VAL A 13 -13.29 -31.29 -47.24
C VAL A 13 -13.66 -32.59 -46.52
N SER A 14 -14.95 -32.77 -46.26
CA SER A 14 -15.46 -34.04 -45.73
C SER A 14 -15.82 -34.97 -46.89
N ILE A 15 -15.35 -36.22 -46.86
CA ILE A 15 -15.61 -37.21 -47.92
C ILE A 15 -17.01 -37.83 -47.73
N SER A 16 -17.47 -37.95 -46.48
CA SER A 16 -18.73 -38.60 -46.12
C SER A 16 -19.89 -37.63 -45.93
N GLN A 17 -19.63 -36.33 -45.87
CA GLN A 17 -20.63 -35.29 -45.67
C GLN A 17 -20.41 -34.16 -46.68
N ALA A 18 -21.49 -33.53 -47.16
CA ALA A 18 -21.42 -32.45 -48.15
C ALA A 18 -20.96 -31.10 -47.54
N PHE A 19 -19.78 -31.08 -46.92
CA PHE A 19 -19.13 -29.86 -46.42
C PHE A 19 -17.77 -29.71 -47.08
N ASP A 20 -17.71 -28.78 -48.03
CA ASP A 20 -16.47 -28.29 -48.64
C ASP A 20 -16.30 -26.82 -48.24
N THR A 21 -15.28 -26.50 -47.43
CA THR A 21 -15.02 -25.12 -47.03
C THR A 21 -14.29 -24.30 -48.10
N SER A 22 -14.07 -24.84 -49.31
CA SER A 22 -13.64 -24.07 -50.47
C SER A 22 -14.80 -23.46 -51.25
N ASP A 23 -16.01 -24.04 -51.12
CA ASP A 23 -17.24 -23.54 -51.74
C ASP A 23 -18.08 -22.69 -50.77
N SER A 24 -18.75 -21.67 -51.31
CA SER A 24 -19.58 -20.74 -50.52
C SER A 24 -20.77 -21.46 -49.87
N MET A 25 -21.36 -22.42 -50.58
CA MET A 25 -22.49 -23.20 -50.06
C MET A 25 -22.01 -24.15 -48.96
N GLY A 26 -20.89 -24.86 -49.16
CA GLY A 26 -20.31 -25.74 -48.14
C GLY A 26 -19.89 -25.01 -46.85
N ARG A 27 -19.34 -23.80 -46.96
CA ARG A 27 -19.11 -22.90 -45.80
C ARG A 27 -20.39 -22.55 -45.07
N MET A 28 -21.48 -22.27 -45.81
CA MET A 28 -22.78 -21.92 -45.21
C MET A 28 -23.35 -23.09 -44.41
N ILE A 29 -23.38 -24.32 -44.95
CA ILE A 29 -23.94 -25.47 -44.21
C ILE A 29 -23.07 -25.80 -42.99
N LEU A 30 -21.74 -25.69 -43.09
CA LEU A 30 -20.85 -25.91 -41.95
C LEU A 30 -21.14 -24.92 -40.82
N ASN A 31 -21.30 -23.64 -41.14
CA ASN A 31 -21.67 -22.62 -40.16
C ASN A 31 -23.02 -22.92 -39.51
N VAL A 32 -24.00 -23.36 -40.29
CA VAL A 32 -25.32 -23.77 -39.78
C VAL A 32 -25.20 -24.96 -38.81
N LEU A 33 -24.43 -26.00 -39.16
CA LEU A 33 -24.19 -27.15 -38.26
C LEU A 33 -23.45 -26.76 -36.97
N LEU A 34 -22.51 -25.84 -37.06
CA LEU A 34 -21.82 -25.31 -35.88
C LEU A 34 -22.80 -24.56 -34.98
N THR A 35 -23.67 -23.73 -35.57
CA THR A 35 -24.73 -23.03 -34.84
C THR A 35 -25.66 -24.04 -34.16
N PHE A 36 -26.08 -25.11 -34.82
CA PHE A 36 -26.89 -26.18 -34.21
C PHE A 36 -26.13 -26.93 -33.11
N SER A 37 -24.88 -27.30 -33.33
CA SER A 37 -24.05 -27.99 -32.33
C SER A 37 -23.79 -27.11 -31.10
N GLN A 38 -23.71 -25.80 -31.28
CA GLN A 38 -23.61 -24.83 -30.20
C GLN A 38 -24.96 -24.72 -29.47
N PHE A 39 -26.05 -24.57 -30.21
CA PHE A 39 -27.41 -24.50 -29.67
C PHE A 39 -27.77 -25.74 -28.83
N GLU A 40 -27.50 -26.96 -29.30
CA GLU A 40 -27.71 -28.18 -28.52
C GLU A 40 -26.89 -28.20 -27.24
N ARG A 41 -25.64 -27.74 -27.30
CA ARG A 41 -24.77 -27.66 -26.11
C ARG A 41 -25.34 -26.69 -25.08
N GLU A 42 -25.87 -25.56 -25.54
CA GLU A 42 -26.52 -24.55 -24.70
C GLU A 42 -27.81 -25.10 -24.09
N LEU A 43 -28.65 -25.80 -24.86
CA LEU A 43 -29.87 -26.47 -24.39
C LEU A 43 -29.58 -27.56 -23.36
N ILE A 44 -28.59 -28.42 -23.60
CA ILE A 44 -28.19 -29.45 -22.63
C ILE A 44 -27.68 -28.80 -21.35
N ALA A 45 -26.84 -27.76 -21.47
CA ALA A 45 -26.36 -27.03 -20.32
C ALA A 45 -27.51 -26.38 -19.52
N GLU A 46 -28.53 -25.86 -20.20
CA GLU A 46 -29.73 -25.31 -19.57
C GLU A 46 -30.53 -26.38 -18.84
N ARG A 47 -30.84 -27.51 -19.50
CA ARG A 47 -31.55 -28.62 -18.89
C ARG A 47 -30.81 -29.19 -17.68
N VAL A 48 -29.49 -29.33 -17.77
CA VAL A 48 -28.66 -29.78 -16.64
C VAL A 48 -28.75 -28.76 -15.50
N ARG A 49 -28.62 -27.46 -15.79
CA ARG A 49 -28.79 -26.40 -14.78
C ARG A 49 -30.15 -26.46 -14.08
N ASP A 50 -31.22 -26.68 -14.83
CA ASP A 50 -32.56 -26.78 -14.27
C ASP A 50 -32.75 -28.05 -13.45
N SER A 51 -32.23 -29.20 -13.89
CA SER A 51 -32.25 -30.43 -13.09
C SER A 51 -31.50 -30.27 -11.76
N ILE A 52 -30.40 -29.51 -11.74
CA ILE A 52 -29.63 -29.20 -10.54
C ILE A 52 -30.43 -28.28 -9.62
N ARG A 53 -31.06 -27.23 -10.18
CA ARG A 53 -31.93 -26.32 -9.42
C ARG A 53 -33.09 -27.06 -8.78
N THR A 54 -33.78 -27.91 -9.53
CA THR A 54 -34.90 -28.73 -9.05
C THR A 54 -34.44 -29.65 -7.92
N ARG A 55 -33.31 -30.35 -8.06
CA ARG A 55 -32.76 -31.18 -6.98
C ARG A 55 -32.46 -30.37 -5.71
N LYS A 56 -31.82 -29.20 -5.84
CA LYS A 56 -31.53 -28.33 -4.69
C LYS A 56 -32.78 -27.78 -4.03
N ARG A 57 -33.83 -27.46 -4.81
CA ARG A 57 -35.15 -27.03 -4.31
C ARG A 57 -35.84 -28.13 -3.51
N HIS A 58 -35.67 -29.38 -3.92
CA HIS A 58 -36.12 -30.55 -3.15
C HIS A 58 -35.17 -30.92 -2.00
N GLY A 59 -34.26 -30.04 -1.58
CA GLY A 59 -33.40 -30.30 -0.42
C GLY A 59 -32.35 -31.41 -0.61
N LYS A 60 -32.06 -31.79 -1.86
CA LYS A 60 -31.07 -32.82 -2.18
C LYS A 60 -29.73 -32.21 -2.59
N MET A 61 -28.64 -32.75 -2.05
CA MET A 61 -27.29 -32.39 -2.48
C MET A 61 -27.04 -32.85 -3.92
N HIS A 62 -26.40 -32.00 -4.73
CA HIS A 62 -26.02 -32.33 -6.09
C HIS A 62 -24.50 -32.32 -6.27
N GLY A 63 -23.94 -33.50 -6.55
CA GLY A 63 -22.55 -33.69 -6.96
C GLY A 63 -21.49 -33.36 -5.89
N GLY A 64 -20.25 -33.77 -6.14
CA GLY A 64 -19.12 -33.51 -5.27
C GLY A 64 -18.95 -34.49 -4.10
N LEU A 65 -17.98 -34.19 -3.23
CA LEU A 65 -17.76 -34.93 -1.99
C LEU A 65 -18.71 -34.39 -0.91
N PRO A 66 -19.21 -35.25 0.00
CA PRO A 66 -20.03 -34.80 1.11
C PRO A 66 -19.25 -33.82 1.98
N PRO A 67 -19.88 -32.75 2.48
CA PRO A 67 -19.18 -31.78 3.32
C PRO A 67 -18.64 -32.40 4.60
N PHE A 68 -17.68 -31.72 5.20
CA PHE A 68 -17.07 -32.14 6.45
C PHE A 68 -18.14 -32.28 7.54
N GLY A 69 -18.14 -33.35 8.33
CA GLY A 69 -19.22 -33.68 9.27
C GLY A 69 -20.31 -34.59 8.71
N TYR A 70 -20.27 -34.92 7.41
CA TYR A 70 -21.26 -35.77 6.74
C TYR A 70 -20.62 -36.85 5.86
N ILE A 71 -21.31 -37.98 5.74
CA ILE A 71 -21.01 -39.07 4.80
C ILE A 71 -22.17 -39.20 3.81
N ALA A 72 -21.83 -39.46 2.54
CA ALA A 72 -22.82 -39.73 1.51
C ALA A 72 -23.29 -41.19 1.59
N THR A 73 -24.59 -41.40 1.70
CA THR A 73 -25.28 -42.70 1.68
C THR A 73 -26.31 -42.73 0.55
N PRO A 74 -26.83 -43.91 0.15
CA PRO A 74 -27.88 -44.01 -0.87
C PRO A 74 -29.13 -43.17 -0.54
N ASP A 75 -29.42 -43.03 0.76
CA ASP A 75 -30.56 -42.27 1.29
C ASP A 75 -30.29 -40.77 1.46
N GLY A 76 -29.07 -40.30 1.13
CA GLY A 76 -28.67 -38.90 1.29
C GLY A 76 -27.47 -38.71 2.22
N LEU A 77 -27.37 -37.54 2.85
CA LEU A 77 -26.27 -37.22 3.76
C LEU A 77 -26.60 -37.66 5.19
N LYS A 78 -25.74 -38.50 5.78
CA LYS A 78 -25.80 -38.87 7.20
C LYS A 78 -24.66 -38.23 7.98
N ILE A 79 -24.87 -37.98 9.26
CA ILE A 79 -23.88 -37.38 10.15
C ILE A 79 -22.71 -38.35 10.35
N ASP A 80 -21.49 -37.82 10.25
CA ASP A 80 -20.26 -38.48 10.64
C ASP A 80 -19.83 -37.96 12.01
N GLU A 81 -20.13 -38.70 13.08
CA GLU A 81 -20.01 -38.19 14.45
C GLU A 81 -18.59 -37.69 14.82
N PRO A 82 -17.49 -38.39 14.46
CA PRO A 82 -16.13 -37.87 14.64
C PRO A 82 -15.87 -36.52 13.98
N GLU A 83 -16.31 -36.32 12.74
CA GLU A 83 -16.15 -35.02 12.06
C GLU A 83 -17.14 -33.97 12.58
N ALA A 84 -18.35 -34.39 12.94
CA ALA A 84 -19.40 -33.54 13.47
C ALA A 84 -18.99 -32.90 14.81
N GLN A 85 -18.31 -33.65 15.68
CA GLN A 85 -17.74 -33.11 16.92
C GLN A 85 -16.76 -31.97 16.64
N ILE A 86 -15.94 -32.10 15.60
CA ILE A 86 -15.00 -31.05 15.19
C ILE A 86 -15.74 -29.82 14.65
N VAL A 87 -16.81 -30.02 13.87
CA VAL A 87 -17.67 -28.92 13.40
C VAL A 87 -18.30 -28.19 14.58
N ARG A 88 -18.93 -28.91 15.52
CA ARG A 88 -19.54 -28.34 16.73
C ARG A 88 -18.50 -27.55 17.55
N PHE A 89 -17.31 -28.13 17.72
CA PHE A 89 -16.18 -27.46 18.38
C PHE A 89 -15.77 -26.17 17.66
N ILE A 90 -15.68 -26.16 16.32
CA ILE A 90 -15.33 -24.97 15.54
C ILE A 90 -16.35 -23.85 15.76
N PHE A 91 -17.65 -24.17 15.79
CA PHE A 91 -18.70 -23.18 16.04
C PHE A 91 -18.64 -22.62 17.46
N ASP A 92 -18.51 -23.50 18.47
CA ASP A 92 -18.41 -23.09 19.86
C ASP A 92 -17.20 -22.18 20.10
N GLU A 93 -16.03 -22.62 19.63
CA GLU A 93 -14.78 -21.86 19.73
C GLU A 93 -14.85 -20.54 18.96
N PHE A 94 -15.56 -20.50 17.82
CA PHE A 94 -15.76 -19.28 17.05
C PHE A 94 -16.67 -18.29 17.79
N LEU A 95 -17.76 -18.74 18.38
CA LEU A 95 -18.66 -17.91 19.18
C LEU A 95 -17.96 -17.37 20.43
N ARG A 96 -17.16 -18.22 21.10
CA ARG A 96 -16.37 -17.88 22.28
C ARG A 96 -15.29 -16.84 21.98
N THR A 97 -14.50 -17.04 20.92
CA THR A 97 -13.32 -16.20 20.63
C THR A 97 -13.59 -15.05 19.67
N ARG A 98 -14.66 -15.15 18.87
CA ARG A 98 -15.03 -14.20 17.80
C ARG A 98 -13.92 -13.94 16.77
N ARG A 99 -12.91 -14.84 16.69
CA ARG A 99 -11.71 -14.68 15.85
C ARG A 99 -11.31 -16.01 15.20
N TYR A 100 -11.34 -16.04 13.86
CA TYR A 100 -10.85 -17.18 13.08
C TYR A 100 -9.43 -17.63 13.46
N THR A 101 -8.52 -16.69 13.77
CA THR A 101 -7.15 -17.04 14.17
C THR A 101 -7.07 -17.85 15.45
N LYS A 102 -7.94 -17.59 16.42
CA LYS A 102 -7.98 -18.34 17.68
C LYS A 102 -8.58 -19.72 17.47
N VAL A 103 -9.65 -19.83 16.68
CA VAL A 103 -10.22 -21.11 16.28
C VAL A 103 -9.16 -21.96 15.56
N MET A 104 -8.42 -21.40 14.61
CA MET A 104 -7.36 -22.11 13.89
C MET A 104 -6.25 -22.62 14.80
N THR A 105 -5.83 -21.81 15.77
CA THR A 105 -4.85 -22.23 16.78
C THR A 105 -5.40 -23.38 17.62
N ALA A 106 -6.63 -23.27 18.11
CA ALA A 106 -7.26 -24.29 18.95
C ALA A 106 -7.53 -25.62 18.21
N VAL A 107 -7.83 -25.55 16.91
CA VAL A 107 -7.97 -26.72 16.03
C VAL A 107 -6.61 -27.40 15.81
N ARG A 108 -5.54 -26.61 15.62
CA ARG A 108 -4.18 -27.12 15.44
C ARG A 108 -3.62 -27.75 16.71
N GLU A 109 -3.81 -27.11 17.87
CA GLU A 109 -3.35 -27.60 19.17
C GLU A 109 -3.98 -28.95 19.54
N ARG A 110 -5.22 -29.19 19.10
CA ARG A 110 -5.92 -30.47 19.28
C ARG A 110 -5.58 -31.53 18.22
N GLY A 111 -4.76 -31.18 17.22
CA GLY A 111 -4.36 -32.11 16.16
C GLY A 111 -5.49 -32.52 15.22
N TYR A 112 -6.56 -31.74 15.12
CA TYR A 112 -7.71 -32.13 14.28
C TYR A 112 -7.34 -32.16 12.79
N CYS A 113 -7.67 -33.29 12.17
CA CYS A 113 -7.41 -33.58 10.77
C CYS A 113 -8.71 -33.87 10.04
N SER A 114 -8.70 -33.66 8.72
CA SER A 114 -9.80 -34.10 7.85
C SER A 114 -9.80 -35.62 7.69
N SER A 115 -10.97 -36.27 7.71
CA SER A 115 -11.02 -37.70 7.35
C SER A 115 -10.67 -37.89 5.87
N VAL A 116 -10.18 -39.09 5.52
CA VAL A 116 -9.91 -39.44 4.13
C VAL A 116 -11.22 -39.90 3.49
N LYS A 117 -11.72 -39.11 2.54
CA LYS A 117 -12.92 -39.41 1.74
C LYS A 117 -12.53 -39.80 0.31
N TYR A 118 -13.24 -40.76 -0.26
CA TYR A 118 -12.99 -41.22 -1.62
C TYR A 118 -13.98 -40.60 -2.60
N SER A 119 -13.46 -40.09 -3.72
CA SER A 119 -14.33 -39.67 -4.83
C SER A 119 -14.97 -40.89 -5.52
N PRO A 120 -16.06 -40.71 -6.28
CA PRO A 120 -16.64 -41.79 -7.11
C PRO A 120 -15.64 -42.41 -8.12
N ARG A 121 -14.52 -41.72 -8.40
CA ARG A 121 -13.42 -42.20 -9.26
C ARG A 121 -12.25 -42.82 -8.46
N GLY A 122 -12.46 -43.18 -7.20
CA GLY A 122 -11.47 -43.88 -6.36
C GLY A 122 -10.30 -43.03 -5.84
N LYS A 123 -10.20 -41.74 -6.20
CA LYS A 123 -9.12 -40.87 -5.69
C LYS A 123 -9.38 -40.47 -4.23
N PRO A 124 -8.43 -40.69 -3.29
CA PRO A 124 -8.54 -40.24 -1.91
C PRO A 124 -8.38 -38.72 -1.83
N ARG A 125 -9.16 -38.08 -0.95
CA ARG A 125 -9.02 -36.68 -0.55
C ARG A 125 -9.24 -36.54 0.95
N GLY A 126 -8.37 -35.79 1.61
CA GLY A 126 -8.42 -35.60 3.07
C GLY A 126 -7.19 -36.19 3.76
N GLY A 127 -7.28 -36.46 5.06
CA GLY A 127 -6.15 -36.94 5.87
C GLY A 127 -5.14 -35.86 6.26
N ASN A 128 -5.40 -34.59 5.89
CA ASN A 128 -4.51 -33.47 6.18
C ASN A 128 -5.04 -32.67 7.38
N PRO A 129 -4.14 -31.98 8.12
CA PRO A 129 -4.54 -31.03 9.15
C PRO A 129 -5.53 -30.00 8.63
N ILE A 130 -6.52 -29.64 9.44
CA ILE A 130 -7.54 -28.67 9.04
C ILE A 130 -6.89 -27.32 8.75
N ASN A 131 -7.06 -26.83 7.53
CA ASN A 131 -6.45 -25.59 7.07
C ASN A 131 -7.34 -24.36 7.38
N PRO A 132 -6.78 -23.15 7.35
CA PRO A 132 -7.51 -21.90 7.58
C PRO A 132 -8.77 -21.70 6.72
N SER A 133 -8.68 -22.06 5.43
CA SER A 133 -9.78 -21.92 4.49
C SER A 133 -10.95 -22.85 4.82
N THR A 134 -10.67 -24.05 5.34
CA THR A 134 -11.69 -25.02 5.74
C THR A 134 -12.49 -24.49 6.93
N VAL A 135 -11.83 -23.93 7.95
CA VAL A 135 -12.52 -23.31 9.10
C VAL A 135 -13.44 -22.18 8.63
N TYR A 136 -12.95 -21.32 7.73
CA TYR A 136 -13.76 -20.23 7.16
C TYR A 136 -14.97 -20.76 6.36
N ALA A 137 -14.76 -21.79 5.54
CA ALA A 137 -15.82 -22.43 4.78
C ALA A 137 -16.86 -23.09 5.68
N ILE A 138 -16.44 -23.74 6.78
CA ILE A 138 -17.34 -24.40 7.73
C ILE A 138 -18.31 -23.39 8.35
N VAL A 139 -17.78 -22.29 8.90
CA VAL A 139 -18.59 -21.25 9.56
C VAL A 139 -19.57 -20.55 8.60
N GLN A 140 -19.36 -20.62 7.28
CA GLN A 140 -20.18 -19.94 6.27
C GLN A 140 -21.03 -20.85 5.39
N ASN A 141 -20.97 -22.17 5.60
CA ASN A 141 -21.76 -23.11 4.84
C ASN A 141 -23.12 -23.38 5.51
N PRO A 142 -24.27 -23.00 4.90
CA PRO A 142 -25.59 -23.22 5.48
C PRO A 142 -25.96 -24.71 5.63
N MET A 143 -25.17 -25.62 5.05
CA MET A 143 -25.39 -27.05 5.24
C MET A 143 -25.41 -27.46 6.72
N TYR A 144 -24.63 -26.80 7.57
CA TYR A 144 -24.60 -27.13 9.00
C TYR A 144 -25.86 -26.76 9.76
N VAL A 145 -26.73 -25.94 9.19
CA VAL A 145 -28.04 -25.56 9.76
C VAL A 145 -29.20 -26.23 9.00
N GLY A 146 -28.92 -27.30 8.24
CA GLY A 146 -29.96 -28.05 7.52
C GLY A 146 -30.41 -27.38 6.23
N GLU A 147 -29.58 -26.54 5.61
CA GLU A 147 -29.94 -25.75 4.43
C GLU A 147 -28.98 -25.98 3.26
N ILE A 148 -29.49 -25.93 2.03
CA ILE A 148 -28.71 -26.11 0.80
C ILE A 148 -28.68 -24.81 0.00
N ARG A 149 -27.46 -24.34 -0.29
CA ARG A 149 -27.25 -23.14 -1.12
C ARG A 149 -27.58 -23.42 -2.59
N GLY A 150 -28.68 -22.81 -3.05
CA GLY A 150 -29.06 -22.71 -4.46
C GLY A 150 -28.34 -21.58 -5.19
N HIS A 151 -28.70 -21.39 -6.46
CA HIS A 151 -28.20 -20.29 -7.28
C HIS A 151 -28.92 -18.97 -6.95
N ASP A 152 -30.22 -19.08 -6.72
CA ASP A 152 -31.20 -18.03 -6.48
C ASP A 152 -31.51 -17.86 -5.00
N ALA A 153 -31.74 -18.96 -4.28
CA ALA A 153 -32.08 -18.94 -2.87
C ALA A 153 -31.39 -20.06 -2.09
N THR A 154 -31.51 -20.00 -0.76
CA THR A 154 -31.15 -21.11 0.12
C THR A 154 -32.43 -21.90 0.43
N TYR A 155 -32.37 -23.23 0.31
CA TYR A 155 -33.52 -24.12 0.48
C TYR A 155 -33.33 -25.02 1.71
N PRO A 156 -34.41 -25.46 2.37
CA PRO A 156 -34.32 -26.52 3.38
C PRO A 156 -33.73 -27.80 2.76
N GLY A 157 -32.75 -28.39 3.43
CA GLY A 157 -32.15 -29.67 3.07
C GLY A 157 -32.89 -30.84 3.72
N GLU A 158 -32.82 -32.02 3.11
CA GLU A 158 -33.35 -33.27 3.68
C GLU A 158 -32.42 -33.85 4.78
N HIS A 159 -31.20 -33.32 4.91
CA HIS A 159 -30.19 -33.82 5.83
C HIS A 159 -30.34 -33.21 7.23
N GLU A 160 -29.90 -33.96 8.24
CA GLU A 160 -29.93 -33.51 9.64
C GLU A 160 -28.93 -32.37 9.89
N ALA A 161 -29.37 -31.33 10.63
CA ALA A 161 -28.53 -30.18 10.96
C ALA A 161 -27.54 -30.50 12.09
N LEU A 162 -26.26 -30.17 11.90
CA LEU A 162 -25.24 -30.31 12.94
C LEU A 162 -25.28 -29.19 13.99
N ILE A 163 -25.81 -28.03 13.63
CA ILE A 163 -25.82 -26.80 14.42
C ILE A 163 -27.23 -26.22 14.44
N THR A 164 -27.66 -25.73 15.60
CA THR A 164 -28.97 -25.07 15.75
C THR A 164 -29.00 -23.73 15.02
N ARG A 165 -30.19 -23.31 14.60
CA ARG A 165 -30.38 -22.02 13.91
C ARG A 165 -29.87 -20.84 14.72
N GLU A 166 -30.07 -20.88 16.04
CA GLU A 166 -29.61 -19.83 16.95
C GLU A 166 -28.08 -19.67 16.98
N ILE A 167 -27.34 -20.78 17.03
CA ILE A 167 -25.86 -20.77 17.03
C ILE A 167 -25.35 -20.26 15.69
N TRP A 168 -25.97 -20.71 14.60
CA TRP A 168 -25.66 -20.28 13.24
C TRP A 168 -25.86 -18.78 13.05
N ASP A 169 -27.02 -18.25 13.44
CA ASP A 169 -27.36 -16.83 13.25
C ASP A 169 -26.42 -15.93 14.06
N LYS A 170 -26.10 -16.31 15.30
CA LYS A 170 -25.08 -15.63 16.12
C LYS A 170 -23.71 -15.60 15.40
N ALA A 171 -23.30 -16.72 14.80
CA ALA A 171 -22.05 -16.78 14.04
C ALA A 171 -22.09 -15.91 12.76
N GLN A 172 -23.22 -15.87 12.05
CA GLN A 172 -23.39 -15.04 10.85
C GLN A 172 -23.37 -13.55 11.17
N ILE A 173 -23.98 -13.12 12.28
CA ILE A 173 -23.91 -11.71 12.75
C ILE A 173 -22.45 -11.31 12.92
N ILE A 174 -21.65 -12.11 13.64
CA ILE A 174 -20.21 -11.86 13.83
C ILE A 174 -19.49 -11.82 12.46
N CYS A 175 -19.84 -12.69 11.52
CA CYS A 175 -19.27 -12.67 10.17
C CYS A 175 -19.62 -11.39 9.40
N GLN A 176 -20.87 -10.93 9.47
CA GLN A 176 -21.34 -9.71 8.78
C GLN A 176 -20.71 -8.44 9.39
N GLU A 177 -20.64 -8.33 10.72
CA GLU A 177 -19.93 -7.25 11.40
C GLU A 177 -18.46 -7.16 10.96
N ARG A 178 -17.84 -8.31 10.72
CA ARG A 178 -16.46 -8.39 10.21
C ARG A 178 -16.35 -8.06 8.72
N LYS A 179 -17.32 -8.47 7.89
CA LYS A 179 -17.39 -8.08 6.45
C LYS A 179 -17.56 -6.56 6.29
N LYS A 180 -18.25 -5.89 7.21
CA LYS A 180 -18.40 -4.42 7.26
C LYS A 180 -17.09 -3.67 7.58
N ARG A 181 -15.96 -4.35 7.79
CA ARG A 181 -14.64 -3.73 8.03
C ARG A 181 -13.58 -4.10 6.98
N LYS A 182 -13.33 -3.22 5.99
CA LYS A 182 -12.16 -2.30 5.93
C LYS A 182 -12.28 -1.30 4.75
N PRO A 183 -11.72 -0.08 4.87
CA PRO A 183 -11.69 0.90 3.78
C PRO A 183 -10.86 0.40 2.60
N ASN A 184 -11.35 0.66 1.39
CA ASN A 184 -10.61 0.47 0.13
C ASN A 184 -9.63 1.64 -0.05
N ASN A 185 -8.51 1.46 -0.77
CA ASN A 185 -7.56 2.56 -1.06
C ASN A 185 -8.24 3.80 -1.69
N ARG A 186 -9.38 3.60 -2.37
CA ARG A 186 -10.16 4.62 -3.08
C ARG A 186 -10.94 5.58 -2.18
N ASP A 187 -11.14 5.24 -0.90
CA ASP A 187 -11.88 6.10 0.05
C ASP A 187 -10.95 6.87 0.98
N THR A 188 -9.67 6.99 0.60
CA THR A 188 -8.64 7.63 1.42
C THR A 188 -7.94 8.71 0.63
N ASP A 189 -7.71 9.87 1.26
CA ASP A 189 -6.97 10.99 0.66
C ASP A 189 -5.46 10.72 0.50
N HIS A 190 -5.05 9.45 0.54
CA HIS A 190 -3.67 8.99 0.67
C HIS A 190 -3.15 8.38 -0.64
N PHE A 191 -2.44 9.19 -1.42
CA PHE A 191 -2.13 8.86 -2.82
C PHE A 191 -1.05 7.77 -2.97
N LEU A 192 -0.18 7.57 -1.97
CA LEU A 192 0.85 6.51 -2.00
C LEU A 192 0.31 5.12 -1.74
N ALA A 193 -0.95 5.01 -1.32
CA ALA A 193 -1.56 3.73 -1.04
C ALA A 193 -1.59 2.87 -2.32
N GLY A 194 -0.89 1.72 -2.29
CA GLY A 194 -0.74 0.82 -3.44
C GLY A 194 0.46 1.09 -4.35
N LEU A 195 1.22 2.17 -4.13
CA LEU A 195 2.47 2.49 -4.84
C LEU A 195 3.72 2.28 -3.96
N LEU A 196 3.54 2.25 -2.65
CA LEU A 196 4.61 2.22 -1.66
C LEU A 196 5.09 0.79 -1.37
N CYS A 197 6.41 0.61 -1.40
CA CYS A 197 7.12 -0.58 -0.92
C CYS A 197 8.18 -0.17 0.10
N ASP A 198 8.68 -1.11 0.90
CA ASP A 198 9.96 -0.90 1.58
C ASP A 198 11.15 -1.34 0.71
N ASP A 199 12.35 -1.01 1.18
CA ASP A 199 13.66 -1.39 0.63
C ASP A 199 13.88 -2.91 0.56
N LEU A 200 13.13 -3.69 1.35
CA LEU A 200 13.09 -5.16 1.30
C LEU A 200 12.10 -5.71 0.26
N GLY A 201 11.47 -4.85 -0.54
CA GLY A 201 10.55 -5.26 -1.59
C GLY A 201 9.14 -5.62 -1.10
N ARG A 202 8.80 -5.35 0.16
CA ARG A 202 7.47 -5.63 0.71
C ARG A 202 6.54 -4.46 0.44
N HIS A 203 5.38 -4.74 -0.14
CA HIS A 203 4.33 -3.73 -0.28
C HIS A 203 3.90 -3.16 1.07
N MET A 204 3.69 -1.85 1.13
CA MET A 204 3.19 -1.15 2.31
C MET A 204 1.70 -0.87 2.16
N ARG A 205 0.92 -1.25 3.18
CA ARG A 205 -0.53 -1.04 3.23
C ARG A 205 -0.89 0.09 4.18
N LEU A 206 -1.96 0.82 3.87
CA LEU A 206 -2.52 1.80 4.79
C LEU A 206 -3.27 1.08 5.92
N ASP A 207 -2.83 1.27 7.16
CA ASP A 207 -3.47 0.78 8.37
C ASP A 207 -4.16 1.95 9.09
N LEU A 208 -5.43 1.76 9.45
CA LEU A 208 -6.23 2.76 10.17
C LEU A 208 -6.48 2.27 11.59
N LYS A 209 -6.06 3.08 12.57
CA LYS A 209 -6.28 2.80 13.99
C LYS A 209 -7.09 3.90 14.64
N TRP A 210 -8.21 3.54 15.24
CA TRP A 210 -9.00 4.47 16.05
C TRP A 210 -8.38 4.62 17.44
N LYS A 211 -8.11 5.85 17.87
CA LYS A 211 -7.66 6.16 19.23
C LYS A 211 -8.09 7.58 19.61
N ARG A 212 -8.62 7.75 20.83
CA ARG A 212 -9.04 9.07 21.38
C ARG A 212 -9.90 9.90 20.41
N GLY A 213 -10.91 9.29 19.78
CA GLY A 213 -11.83 9.99 18.89
C GLY A 213 -11.30 10.33 17.49
N LYS A 214 -10.08 9.92 17.13
CA LYS A 214 -9.47 10.18 15.82
C LYS A 214 -8.89 8.91 15.19
N TYR A 215 -8.97 8.81 13.87
CA TYR A 215 -8.23 7.81 13.10
C TYR A 215 -6.77 8.24 12.93
N TYR A 216 -5.85 7.39 13.36
CA TYR A 216 -4.44 7.45 13.03
C TYR A 216 -4.17 6.55 11.82
N LYS A 217 -3.65 7.16 10.76
CA LYS A 217 -3.40 6.49 9.48
C LYS A 217 -1.90 6.27 9.33
N THR A 218 -1.49 5.04 9.04
CA THR A 218 -0.07 4.64 9.04
C THR A 218 0.19 3.69 7.89
N TYR A 219 1.23 3.93 7.10
CA TYR A 219 1.71 2.93 6.14
C TYR A 219 2.52 1.85 6.88
N VAL A 220 2.20 0.59 6.63
CA VAL A 220 2.83 -0.56 7.31
C VAL A 220 3.28 -1.57 6.27
N SER A 221 4.53 -2.01 6.33
CA SER A 221 5.03 -3.04 5.40
C SER A 221 4.35 -4.40 5.62
N SER A 222 4.22 -5.16 4.53
CA SER A 222 3.64 -6.49 4.55
C SER A 222 4.41 -7.40 5.50
N ASN A 223 3.68 -8.20 6.27
CA ASN A 223 4.26 -9.20 7.16
C ASN A 223 4.24 -10.59 6.50
N ALA A 224 4.91 -10.73 5.37
CA ALA A 224 4.92 -11.97 4.61
C ALA A 224 5.56 -13.12 5.41
N ILE A 225 5.25 -14.36 5.06
CA ILE A 225 5.76 -15.56 5.77
C ILE A 225 7.30 -15.60 5.71
N TRP A 226 7.90 -15.26 4.56
CA TRP A 226 9.35 -15.22 4.41
C TRP A 226 10.00 -14.17 5.33
N SER A 227 9.39 -12.98 5.49
CA SER A 227 9.94 -11.93 6.35
C SER A 227 9.84 -12.31 7.83
N GLN A 228 8.83 -13.08 8.21
CA GLN A 228 8.70 -13.63 9.56
C GLN A 228 9.79 -14.68 9.85
N LYS A 229 10.09 -15.56 8.89
CA LYS A 229 11.16 -16.57 9.02
C LYS A 229 12.55 -15.94 9.18
N LEU A 230 12.79 -14.81 8.51
CA LEU A 230 14.04 -14.06 8.57
C LEU A 230 14.08 -13.03 9.72
N PHE A 231 13.07 -13.02 10.61
CA PHE A 231 12.96 -12.05 11.72
C PHE A 231 13.05 -10.58 11.27
N LEU A 232 12.67 -10.30 10.02
CA LEU A 232 12.77 -8.97 9.44
C LEU A 232 11.66 -8.07 9.96
N ARG A 233 12.08 -6.90 10.41
CA ARG A 233 11.19 -5.94 11.06
C ARG A 233 10.23 -5.27 10.09
N GLN A 234 9.00 -4.98 10.53
CA GLN A 234 8.04 -4.18 9.75
C GLN A 234 8.36 -2.70 9.81
N TYR A 235 8.29 -2.04 8.66
CA TYR A 235 8.39 -0.60 8.53
C TYR A 235 7.04 0.03 8.81
N ARG A 236 7.07 1.16 9.51
CA ARG A 236 5.89 1.95 9.87
C ARG A 236 6.20 3.43 9.76
N SER A 237 5.34 4.15 9.05
CA SER A 237 5.43 5.61 8.91
C SER A 237 4.05 6.26 8.90
N SER A 238 3.97 7.50 9.37
CA SER A 238 2.74 8.30 9.35
C SER A 238 2.30 8.54 7.91
N ALA A 239 1.04 8.23 7.59
CA ALA A 239 0.56 8.33 6.21
C ALA A 239 0.53 9.78 5.70
N ASP A 240 0.02 10.71 6.52
CA ASP A 240 -0.05 12.13 6.17
C ASP A 240 1.36 12.72 5.92
N GLN A 241 2.32 12.39 6.78
CA GLN A 241 3.68 12.94 6.67
C GLN A 241 4.45 12.35 5.50
N LEU A 242 4.31 11.04 5.26
CA LEU A 242 5.00 10.41 4.14
C LEU A 242 4.47 10.93 2.80
N ASP A 243 3.16 11.10 2.68
CA ASP A 243 2.55 11.71 1.50
C ASP A 243 3.06 13.15 1.27
N GLU A 244 3.15 13.96 2.32
CA GLU A 244 3.69 15.34 2.22
C GLU A 244 5.17 15.38 1.82
N VAL A 245 5.98 14.48 2.37
CA VAL A 245 7.42 14.38 2.05
C VAL A 245 7.61 13.92 0.60
N VAL A 246 6.86 12.91 0.15
CA VAL A 246 6.95 12.44 -1.24
C VAL A 246 6.45 13.51 -2.21
N LEU A 247 5.35 14.21 -1.88
CA LEU A 247 4.89 15.35 -2.67
C LEU A 247 5.96 16.45 -2.76
N ALA A 248 6.64 16.74 -1.64
CA ALA A 248 7.75 17.69 -1.61
C ALA A 248 8.92 17.27 -2.49
N ALA A 249 9.32 16.00 -2.40
CA ALA A 249 10.44 15.44 -3.15
C ALA A 249 10.19 15.51 -4.67
N VAL A 250 8.97 15.16 -5.11
CA VAL A 250 8.63 15.25 -6.54
C VAL A 250 8.59 16.72 -7.01
N ALA A 251 8.04 17.63 -6.20
CA ALA A 251 8.04 19.05 -6.52
C ALA A 251 9.47 19.61 -6.62
N GLU A 252 10.36 19.24 -5.69
CA GLU A 252 11.78 19.62 -5.71
C GLU A 252 12.50 19.08 -6.94
N PHE A 253 12.30 17.80 -7.26
CA PHE A 253 12.84 17.19 -8.48
C PHE A 253 12.41 17.93 -9.76
N LEU A 254 11.16 18.39 -9.83
CA LEU A 254 10.65 19.17 -10.97
C LEU A 254 11.27 20.58 -11.04
N CYS A 255 11.55 21.20 -9.89
CA CYS A 255 12.20 22.52 -9.84
C CYS A 255 13.72 22.48 -10.04
N ASP A 256 14.38 21.38 -9.68
CA ASP A 256 15.82 21.21 -9.86
C ASP A 256 16.15 20.98 -11.34
N ARG A 257 16.49 22.06 -12.05
CA ARG A 257 16.84 22.05 -13.47
C ARG A 257 17.96 21.06 -13.78
N ILE A 258 18.93 20.86 -12.88
CA ILE A 258 20.07 19.97 -13.11
C ILE A 258 19.62 18.52 -13.06
N LYS A 259 18.89 18.12 -12.00
CA LYS A 259 18.34 16.77 -11.85
C LYS A 259 17.34 16.46 -12.97
N LEU A 260 16.43 17.39 -13.29
CA LEU A 260 15.42 17.20 -14.32
C LEU A 260 16.05 17.02 -15.70
N ARG A 261 17.05 17.83 -16.07
CA ARG A 261 17.78 17.66 -17.33
C ARG A 261 18.50 16.32 -17.40
N LYS A 262 19.17 15.91 -16.32
CA LYS A 262 19.82 14.60 -16.25
C LYS A 262 18.82 13.47 -16.49
N ALA A 263 17.64 13.56 -15.89
CA ALA A 263 16.57 12.58 -16.06
C ALA A 263 15.99 12.58 -17.49
N LEU A 264 15.75 13.75 -18.08
CA LEU A 264 15.23 13.89 -19.45
C LEU A 264 16.24 13.42 -20.52
N LYS A 265 17.55 13.56 -20.30
CA LYS A 265 18.57 12.97 -21.17
C LYS A 265 18.44 11.44 -21.24
N GLY A 266 17.99 10.79 -20.17
CA GLY A 266 17.72 9.35 -20.14
C GLY A 266 16.58 8.90 -21.08
N LEU A 267 15.75 9.82 -21.57
CA LEU A 267 14.78 9.59 -22.64
C LEU A 267 15.34 9.78 -24.06
N GLY A 268 16.61 10.15 -24.19
CA GLY A 268 17.20 10.54 -25.47
C GLY A 268 16.87 11.98 -25.90
N LEU A 269 16.51 12.86 -24.97
CA LEU A 269 16.28 14.29 -25.25
C LEU A 269 17.58 15.09 -25.14
N PHE A 270 17.87 15.88 -26.18
CA PHE A 270 19.07 16.71 -26.28
C PHE A 270 18.75 18.08 -26.89
N GLY A 271 19.71 19.01 -26.83
CA GLY A 271 19.60 20.34 -27.46
C GLY A 271 18.46 21.19 -26.90
N GLU A 272 17.84 21.99 -27.76
CA GLU A 272 16.75 22.92 -27.40
C GLU A 272 15.55 22.22 -26.78
N ASN A 273 15.15 21.05 -27.31
CA ASN A 273 14.02 20.28 -26.79
C ASN A 273 14.20 19.90 -25.31
N LEU A 274 15.44 19.62 -24.88
CA LEU A 274 15.76 19.35 -23.49
C LEU A 274 15.61 20.61 -22.62
N GLU A 275 16.10 21.76 -23.12
CA GLU A 275 16.02 23.04 -22.41
C GLU A 275 14.58 23.49 -22.23
N THR A 276 13.81 23.52 -23.31
CA THR A 276 12.42 23.96 -23.31
C THR A 276 11.55 23.11 -22.39
N LEU A 277 11.85 21.82 -22.25
CA LEU A 277 11.14 20.95 -21.31
C LEU A 277 11.59 21.17 -19.86
N ALA A 278 12.89 21.31 -19.62
CA ALA A 278 13.41 21.56 -18.28
C ALA A 278 12.92 22.90 -17.70
N GLU A 279 12.74 23.92 -18.55
CA GLU A 279 12.19 25.23 -18.16
C GLU A 279 10.73 25.18 -17.71
N LYS A 280 9.97 24.16 -18.13
CA LYS A 280 8.58 23.94 -17.68
C LYS A 280 8.50 23.29 -16.29
N GLY A 281 9.63 22.91 -15.70
CA GLY A 281 9.72 22.25 -14.40
C GLY A 281 9.02 22.99 -13.25
N PRO A 282 9.34 24.26 -12.98
CA PRO A 282 8.68 25.05 -11.93
C PRO A 282 7.16 25.12 -12.09
N ALA A 283 6.68 25.42 -13.31
CA ALA A 283 5.24 25.47 -13.58
C ALA A 283 4.56 24.10 -13.36
N ALA A 284 5.26 22.99 -13.63
CA ALA A 284 4.75 21.65 -13.34
C ALA A 284 4.74 21.33 -11.84
N SER A 285 5.73 21.80 -11.08
CA SER A 285 5.74 21.73 -9.61
C SER A 285 4.57 22.50 -8.99
N ASP A 286 4.28 23.70 -9.49
CA ASP A 286 3.15 24.51 -9.00
C ASP A 286 1.82 23.80 -9.26
N ARG A 287 1.64 23.21 -10.45
CA ARG A 287 0.46 22.38 -10.75
C ARG A 287 0.35 21.16 -9.82
N LEU A 288 1.47 20.50 -9.53
CA LEU A 288 1.50 19.33 -8.65
C LEU A 288 1.03 19.70 -7.24
N THR A 289 1.55 20.80 -6.70
CA THR A 289 1.20 21.28 -5.35
C THR A 289 -0.23 21.82 -5.26
N ALA A 290 -0.77 22.40 -6.33
CA ALA A 290 -2.16 22.84 -6.43
C ALA A 290 -3.18 21.70 -6.64
N THR A 291 -2.72 20.49 -7.00
CA THR A 291 -3.61 19.37 -7.30
C THR A 291 -4.32 18.86 -6.03
N LYS A 292 -5.66 18.76 -6.07
CA LYS A 292 -6.45 18.25 -4.93
C LYS A 292 -6.11 16.78 -4.64
N LYS A 293 -6.11 16.39 -3.35
CA LYS A 293 -5.74 15.05 -2.88
C LYS A 293 -6.39 13.87 -3.64
N PRO A 294 -7.69 13.90 -4.01
CA PRO A 294 -8.30 12.79 -4.77
C PRO A 294 -7.66 12.53 -6.14
N TYR A 295 -7.11 13.57 -6.77
CA TYR A 295 -6.48 13.47 -8.10
C TYR A 295 -4.99 13.15 -8.03
N LEU A 296 -4.34 13.34 -6.87
CA LEU A 296 -2.93 13.01 -6.68
C LEU A 296 -2.67 11.51 -6.89
N HIS A 297 -3.62 10.64 -6.53
CA HIS A 297 -3.43 9.20 -6.72
C HIS A 297 -3.25 8.81 -8.18
N GLU A 298 -4.12 9.30 -9.08
CA GLU A 298 -4.02 9.02 -10.51
C GLU A 298 -2.77 9.65 -11.14
N LEU A 299 -2.41 10.86 -10.69
CA LEU A 299 -1.19 11.53 -11.13
C LEU A 299 0.06 10.73 -10.73
N PHE A 300 0.20 10.37 -9.46
CA PHE A 300 1.36 9.59 -8.98
C PHE A 300 1.41 8.21 -9.60
N LYS A 301 0.25 7.55 -9.79
CA LYS A 301 0.18 6.28 -10.50
C LYS A 301 0.63 6.38 -11.96
N ALA A 302 0.51 7.54 -12.58
CA ALA A 302 1.03 7.82 -13.92
C ALA A 302 2.55 8.00 -13.90
N ILE A 303 3.04 8.99 -13.12
CA ILE A 303 4.43 9.44 -13.18
C ILE A 303 5.41 8.57 -12.38
N ALA A 304 4.97 7.95 -11.29
CA ALA A 304 5.81 7.10 -10.46
C ALA A 304 5.62 5.63 -10.85
N HIS A 305 6.74 4.95 -11.14
CA HIS A 305 6.76 3.50 -11.27
C HIS A 305 6.66 2.85 -9.90
N ARG A 306 7.48 3.31 -8.95
CA ARG A 306 7.57 2.76 -7.60
C ARG A 306 8.07 3.81 -6.61
N VAL A 307 7.57 3.75 -5.38
CA VAL A 307 8.11 4.51 -4.25
C VAL A 307 8.61 3.52 -3.20
N GLU A 308 9.89 3.60 -2.85
CA GLU A 308 10.53 2.73 -1.86
C GLU A 308 10.90 3.52 -0.61
N LEU A 309 10.59 2.93 0.54
CA LEU A 309 10.91 3.45 1.85
C LEU A 309 12.05 2.64 2.48
N GLY A 310 13.21 3.25 2.63
CA GLY A 310 14.34 2.71 3.40
C GLY A 310 14.40 3.27 4.82
N GLU A 311 15.40 2.86 5.60
CA GLU A 311 15.59 3.33 6.99
C GLU A 311 15.93 4.82 7.07
N ASP A 312 16.76 5.29 6.14
CA ASP A 312 17.36 6.62 6.10
C ASP A 312 17.12 7.36 4.78
N GLN A 313 16.41 6.75 3.83
CA GLN A 313 16.13 7.33 2.53
C GLN A 313 14.76 6.91 1.96
N ILE A 314 14.23 7.74 1.07
CA ILE A 314 13.08 7.44 0.21
C ILE A 314 13.55 7.47 -1.24
N SER A 315 13.23 6.42 -1.98
CA SER A 315 13.52 6.31 -3.42
C SER A 315 12.23 6.47 -4.21
N ILE A 316 12.21 7.37 -5.18
CA ILE A 316 11.08 7.57 -6.10
C ILE A 316 11.58 7.27 -7.51
N GLU A 317 11.11 6.17 -8.07
CA GLU A 317 11.42 5.79 -9.44
C GLU A 317 10.36 6.35 -10.39
N PHE A 318 10.76 7.26 -11.27
CA PHE A 318 9.87 7.89 -12.23
C PHE A 318 9.81 7.15 -13.56
N ARG A 319 8.62 7.16 -14.18
CA ARG A 319 8.41 6.84 -15.59
C ARG A 319 8.67 8.10 -16.39
N MET A 320 9.87 8.22 -16.96
CA MET A 320 10.29 9.50 -17.54
C MET A 320 9.41 9.96 -18.69
N LEU A 321 8.86 9.04 -19.49
CA LEU A 321 7.91 9.38 -20.55
C LEU A 321 6.66 10.08 -20.02
N GLU A 322 6.15 9.65 -18.87
CA GLU A 322 5.00 10.26 -18.21
C GLU A 322 5.37 11.60 -17.56
N VAL A 323 6.58 11.73 -17.03
CA VAL A 323 7.11 13.02 -16.55
C VAL A 323 7.19 14.02 -17.71
N ARG A 324 7.70 13.64 -18.88
CA ARG A 324 7.69 14.49 -20.08
C ARG A 324 6.27 14.95 -20.45
N ARG A 325 5.31 14.01 -20.52
CA ARG A 325 3.90 14.33 -20.81
C ARG A 325 3.31 15.29 -19.77
N TYR A 326 3.67 15.10 -18.50
CA TYR A 326 3.24 15.97 -17.42
C TYR A 326 3.82 17.39 -17.52
N LEU A 327 5.08 17.53 -17.94
CA LEU A 327 5.71 18.84 -18.20
C LEU A 327 5.00 19.59 -19.34
N GLU A 328 4.58 18.87 -20.38
CA GLU A 328 3.85 19.41 -21.54
C GLU A 328 2.35 19.64 -21.26
N TRP A 329 1.81 19.03 -20.21
CA TRP A 329 0.39 19.07 -19.87
C TRP A 329 -0.08 20.47 -19.47
N ARG A 330 -1.15 20.95 -20.11
CA ARG A 330 -1.76 22.29 -19.89
C ARG A 330 -3.27 22.26 -19.62
N SER A 331 -3.90 21.10 -19.59
CA SER A 331 -5.36 21.02 -19.42
C SER A 331 -5.78 21.18 -17.96
N GLU A 332 -6.97 21.75 -17.75
CA GLU A 332 -7.65 21.85 -16.45
C GLU A 332 -8.14 20.49 -15.92
N MET A 333 -8.16 19.45 -16.77
CA MET A 333 -8.53 18.09 -16.36
C MET A 333 -7.40 17.41 -15.58
N SER A 334 -7.78 16.44 -14.73
CA SER A 334 -6.82 15.63 -13.97
C SER A 334 -5.87 14.89 -14.91
N PHE A 335 -4.56 15.04 -14.71
CA PHE A 335 -3.57 14.28 -15.47
C PHE A 335 -3.75 12.78 -15.21
N ARG A 336 -3.90 12.01 -16.29
CA ARG A 336 -3.99 10.54 -16.23
C ARG A 336 -2.87 9.93 -17.04
N GLY A 337 -2.31 8.85 -16.50
CA GLY A 337 -1.35 8.03 -17.20
C GLY A 337 -1.96 7.46 -18.48
N ARG A 338 -1.10 7.10 -19.42
CA ARG A 338 -1.54 6.48 -20.67
C ARG A 338 -2.36 5.20 -20.42
N PRO A 339 -3.27 4.83 -21.32
CA PRO A 339 -3.92 3.53 -21.27
C PRO A 339 -2.88 2.41 -21.55
N SER A 340 -3.19 1.20 -21.09
CA SER A 340 -2.26 0.04 -21.12
C SER A 340 -1.83 -0.43 -22.52
N ASN A 341 -2.45 0.08 -23.58
CA ASN A 341 -2.24 -0.32 -24.98
C ASN A 341 -1.24 0.57 -25.75
N TRP A 342 -0.60 1.56 -25.13
CA TRP A 342 0.41 2.42 -25.77
C TRP A 342 1.85 1.89 -25.57
N SER A 343 2.71 2.01 -26.58
CA SER A 343 4.11 1.57 -26.54
C SER A 343 4.90 2.21 -25.38
N CYS A 344 5.68 1.40 -24.65
CA CYS A 344 6.41 1.81 -23.44
C CYS A 344 7.84 2.25 -23.74
N SER A 345 8.22 3.43 -23.26
CA SER A 345 9.63 3.69 -22.97
C SER A 345 9.95 3.13 -21.58
N ASP A 346 11.00 2.31 -21.51
CA ASP A 346 11.53 1.78 -20.25
C ASP A 346 12.51 2.74 -19.57
N ALA A 347 12.62 3.98 -20.03
CA ALA A 347 13.38 5.01 -19.34
C ALA A 347 12.82 5.22 -17.92
N ARG A 348 13.68 4.95 -16.94
CA ARG A 348 13.44 5.19 -15.52
C ARG A 348 14.47 6.17 -14.98
N TYR A 349 14.07 6.95 -14.00
CA TYR A 349 14.99 7.78 -13.23
C TYR A 349 14.70 7.60 -11.75
N ASN A 350 15.72 7.26 -10.99
CA ASN A 350 15.60 7.09 -9.56
C ASN A 350 16.01 8.38 -8.84
N HIS A 351 15.06 8.98 -8.12
CA HIS A 351 15.29 10.15 -7.29
C HIS A 351 15.29 9.73 -5.81
N VAL A 352 16.44 9.91 -5.16
CA VAL A 352 16.66 9.50 -3.77
C VAL A 352 16.70 10.73 -2.87
N VAL A 353 15.93 10.68 -1.78
CA VAL A 353 15.88 11.73 -0.76
C VAL A 353 16.25 11.13 0.58
N ALA A 354 17.28 11.67 1.24
CA ALA A 354 17.67 11.26 2.58
C ALA A 354 16.58 11.68 3.59
N VAL A 355 15.86 10.69 4.14
CA VAL A 355 14.78 10.89 5.12
C VAL A 355 14.78 9.74 6.10
N ARG A 356 14.89 10.04 7.39
CA ARG A 356 14.69 9.04 8.45
C ARG A 356 13.20 8.85 8.73
N ALA A 357 12.54 8.12 7.84
CA ALA A 357 11.08 7.95 7.81
C ALA A 357 10.57 6.72 8.59
N VAL A 358 11.46 5.78 8.94
CA VAL A 358 11.11 4.54 9.66
C VAL A 358 11.43 4.71 11.14
N THR A 359 10.43 4.53 12.01
CA THR A 359 10.61 4.61 13.46
C THR A 359 10.81 3.25 14.09
N ALA A 360 11.81 3.16 14.98
CA ALA A 360 12.21 1.91 15.59
C ALA A 360 11.24 1.40 16.70
N GLU A 361 10.26 2.20 17.12
CA GLU A 361 9.52 1.88 18.35
C GLU A 361 8.01 2.21 18.25
N ARG A 362 7.22 1.54 19.10
CA ARG A 362 5.79 1.81 19.30
C ARG A 362 5.64 3.17 20.02
N TRP A 363 5.72 4.27 19.26
CA TRP A 363 5.40 5.67 19.61
C TRP A 363 6.44 6.47 20.41
N PRO A 364 6.50 7.84 20.30
CA PRO A 364 5.47 8.73 19.71
C PRO A 364 5.85 9.68 18.56
N SER A 365 4.80 9.99 17.81
CA SER A 365 4.50 10.99 16.76
C SER A 365 5.26 12.32 16.68
N LEU A 366 5.50 12.75 15.43
CA LEU A 366 5.71 14.14 15.00
C LEU A 366 4.38 14.92 15.03
N HIS A 367 4.34 16.01 15.79
CA HIS A 367 3.25 17.00 15.76
C HIS A 367 3.61 18.07 14.72
N ILE A 368 2.86 18.15 13.62
CA ILE A 368 2.89 19.29 12.71
C ILE A 368 1.51 19.92 12.79
N ASN A 369 1.43 21.11 13.38
CA ASN A 369 0.29 22.00 13.21
C ASN A 369 0.66 23.02 12.12
N PRO A 370 -0.17 23.23 11.09
CA PRO A 370 0.03 24.33 10.14
C PRO A 370 -0.13 25.69 10.84
N ARG A 371 0.61 26.70 10.36
CA ARG A 371 0.58 28.08 10.84
C ARG A 371 -0.84 28.66 10.70
N LYS A 372 -1.43 29.12 11.81
CA LYS A 372 -2.20 30.36 11.82
C LYS A 372 -1.20 31.50 12.06
N ALA A 373 -1.32 32.57 11.29
CA ALA A 373 -0.53 33.79 11.48
C ALA A 373 -0.89 34.43 12.82
N SER A 374 -0.05 34.22 13.82
CA SER A 374 0.04 35.10 14.99
C SER A 374 1.49 35.08 15.44
N CYS A 375 2.25 36.07 14.98
CA CYS A 375 3.59 36.34 15.50
C CYS A 375 3.45 36.69 17.00
N LYS A 376 4.27 36.08 17.85
CA LYS A 376 4.53 36.64 19.17
C LYS A 376 5.85 37.40 19.01
N ASP A 377 5.83 38.71 19.11
CA ASP A 377 7.02 39.57 18.92
C ASP A 377 8.08 39.43 20.05
N THR A 378 8.04 38.34 20.82
CA THR A 378 9.00 38.05 21.90
C THR A 378 9.62 36.66 21.69
N PRO A 379 10.96 36.55 21.59
CA PRO A 379 11.66 35.26 21.39
C PRO A 379 11.37 34.25 22.50
N ASP A 380 11.13 32.99 22.14
CA ASP A 380 10.97 31.91 23.12
C ASP A 380 12.33 31.62 23.79
N LYS A 381 12.48 32.06 25.04
CA LYS A 381 13.68 31.88 25.85
C LYS A 381 14.20 30.44 25.83
N LYS A 382 13.30 29.43 25.82
CA LYS A 382 13.70 28.01 25.82
C LYS A 382 14.32 27.57 24.50
N LEU A 383 13.90 28.15 23.38
CA LEU A 383 14.49 27.88 22.06
C LEU A 383 15.84 28.59 21.92
N VAL A 384 15.92 29.84 22.35
CA VAL A 384 17.16 30.61 22.37
C VAL A 384 18.23 29.90 23.21
N ASP A 385 17.87 29.44 24.41
CA ASP A 385 18.78 28.70 25.29
C ASP A 385 19.19 27.34 24.69
N LEU A 386 18.32 26.70 23.92
CA LEU A 386 18.64 25.47 23.20
C LEU A 386 19.69 25.70 22.10
N ILE A 387 19.54 26.75 21.29
CA ILE A 387 20.52 27.09 20.23
C ILE A 387 21.87 27.49 20.87
N ARG A 388 21.85 28.26 21.97
CA ARG A 388 23.07 28.57 22.73
C ARG A 388 23.75 27.31 23.26
N SER A 389 22.96 26.37 23.78
CA SER A 389 23.46 25.09 24.29
C SER A 389 24.10 24.24 23.18
N ALA A 390 23.52 24.24 21.97
CA ALA A 390 24.08 23.59 20.80
C ALA A 390 25.43 24.19 20.35
N ARG A 391 25.54 25.53 20.37
CA ARG A 391 26.81 26.23 20.08
C ARG A 391 27.88 25.95 21.13
N LYS A 392 27.51 25.86 22.41
CA LYS A 392 28.43 25.44 23.47
C LYS A 392 28.90 23.99 23.27
N ALA A 393 28.00 23.09 22.90
CA ALA A 393 28.36 21.71 22.58
C ALA A 393 29.32 21.64 21.38
N GLN A 394 29.12 22.48 20.35
CA GLN A 394 30.03 22.58 19.21
C GLN A 394 31.45 22.99 19.64
N ARG A 395 31.57 24.06 20.43
CA ARG A 395 32.88 24.53 20.92
C ARG A 395 33.58 23.46 21.75
N LEU A 396 32.83 22.76 22.60
CA LEU A 396 33.39 21.68 23.43
C LEU A 396 34.01 20.57 22.57
N VAL A 397 33.36 20.20 21.46
CA VAL A 397 33.89 19.25 20.47
C VAL A 397 35.12 19.80 19.75
N GLU A 398 35.09 21.09 19.38
CA GLU A 398 36.20 21.74 18.67
C GLU A 398 37.46 21.88 19.53
N GLU A 399 37.29 22.16 20.83
CA GLU A 399 38.35 22.33 21.83
C GLU A 399 38.91 20.99 22.34
N ASN A 400 38.11 19.92 22.33
CA ASN A 400 38.47 18.61 22.91
C ASN A 400 38.29 17.46 21.90
N ARG A 401 38.97 17.55 20.75
CA ARG A 401 38.80 16.60 19.62
C ARG A 401 39.22 15.16 19.92
N GLU A 402 40.07 14.96 20.93
CA GLU A 402 40.60 13.66 21.35
C GLU A 402 39.64 12.88 22.26
N LEU A 403 38.60 13.54 22.80
CA LEU A 403 37.64 12.92 23.71
C LEU A 403 36.48 12.28 22.96
N ASP A 404 35.95 11.20 23.51
CA ASP A 404 34.78 10.53 22.96
C ASP A 404 33.46 11.29 23.26
N LEU A 405 32.38 10.88 22.61
CA LEU A 405 31.07 11.53 22.77
C LEU A 405 30.49 11.41 24.18
N ASP A 406 30.85 10.37 24.94
CA ASP A 406 30.35 10.13 26.29
C ASP A 406 31.02 11.09 27.28
N ASP A 407 32.33 11.29 27.15
CA ASP A 407 33.11 12.20 27.99
C ASP A 407 32.78 13.66 27.69
N LEU A 408 32.61 14.01 26.42
CA LEU A 408 32.11 15.33 26.01
C LEU A 408 30.69 15.60 26.55
N ALA A 409 29.81 14.58 26.58
CA ALA A 409 28.48 14.71 27.15
C ALA A 409 28.51 14.92 28.68
N LYS A 410 29.39 14.21 29.40
CA LYS A 410 29.62 14.42 30.84
C LYS A 410 30.12 15.83 31.13
N MET A 411 31.11 16.33 30.37
CA MET A 411 31.64 17.69 30.51
C MET A 411 30.57 18.76 30.24
N HIS A 412 29.67 18.52 29.29
CA HIS A 412 28.54 19.41 29.01
C HIS A 412 27.41 19.32 30.06
N GLY A 413 27.42 18.28 30.91
CA GLY A 413 26.41 18.05 31.94
C GLY A 413 25.11 17.45 31.40
N CYS A 414 25.15 16.65 30.33
CA CYS A 414 23.97 16.00 29.78
C CYS A 414 24.23 14.54 29.35
N ARG A 415 23.17 13.81 29.00
CA ARG A 415 23.29 12.43 28.51
C ARG A 415 23.85 12.43 27.09
N THR A 416 24.61 11.40 26.71
CA THR A 416 25.20 11.24 25.37
C THR A 416 24.19 11.42 24.24
N ALA A 417 23.00 10.81 24.36
CA ALA A 417 21.95 10.95 23.37
C ALA A 417 21.42 12.40 23.23
N GLN A 418 21.43 13.16 24.33
CA GLN A 418 21.07 14.58 24.31
C GLN A 418 22.20 15.42 23.71
N PHE A 419 23.45 15.13 24.06
CA PHE A 419 24.64 15.81 23.52
C PHE A 419 24.74 15.65 21.99
N ALA A 420 24.56 14.42 21.49
CA ALA A 420 24.53 14.13 20.06
C ALA A 420 23.42 14.90 19.32
N ARG A 421 22.25 15.12 19.96
CA ARG A 421 21.17 15.93 19.38
C ARG A 421 21.54 17.41 19.37
N LEU A 422 22.20 17.92 20.41
CA LEU A 422 22.68 19.30 20.47
C LEU A 422 23.67 19.61 19.35
N ILE A 423 24.63 18.71 19.09
CA ILE A 423 25.59 18.88 17.99
C ILE A 423 24.88 19.04 16.64
N ARG A 424 23.81 18.28 16.40
CA ARG A 424 23.06 18.33 15.12
C ARG A 424 22.35 19.65 14.89
N LEU A 425 22.01 20.39 15.95
CA LEU A 425 21.36 21.69 15.80
C LEU A 425 22.29 22.75 15.20
N ASN A 426 23.60 22.50 15.13
CA ASN A 426 24.55 23.39 14.46
C ASN A 426 24.40 23.40 12.93
N TYR A 427 23.69 22.41 12.36
CA TYR A 427 23.39 22.33 10.92
C TYR A 427 22.08 23.03 10.53
N LEU A 428 21.43 23.74 11.45
CA LEU A 428 20.20 24.46 11.16
C LEU A 428 20.40 25.56 10.12
N ALA A 429 19.41 25.75 9.26
CA ALA A 429 19.41 26.81 8.26
C ALA A 429 19.52 28.18 8.95
N PRO A 430 20.35 29.11 8.43
CA PRO A 430 20.59 30.40 9.08
C PRO A 430 19.30 31.19 9.37
N ASP A 431 18.34 31.15 8.46
CA ASP A 431 17.03 31.82 8.57
C ASP A 431 16.14 31.24 9.68
N ILE A 432 16.27 29.96 9.99
CA ILE A 432 15.57 29.33 11.12
C ILE A 432 16.20 29.82 12.43
N VAL A 433 17.53 29.92 12.46
CA VAL A 433 18.27 30.42 13.62
C VAL A 433 17.91 31.87 13.89
N THR A 434 17.94 32.74 12.86
CA THR A 434 17.56 34.15 13.01
C THR A 434 16.12 34.28 13.47
N ALA A 435 15.18 33.55 12.88
CA ALA A 435 13.78 33.63 13.30
C ALA A 435 13.54 33.19 14.75
N VAL A 436 14.31 32.24 15.27
CA VAL A 436 14.26 31.88 16.70
C VAL A 436 14.77 33.01 17.59
N PHE A 437 15.83 33.70 17.18
CA PHE A 437 16.36 34.85 17.92
C PHE A 437 15.46 36.09 17.81
N ASP A 438 14.77 36.26 16.67
CA ASP A 438 13.87 37.37 16.40
C ASP A 438 12.44 37.13 16.93
N GLY A 439 12.12 35.92 17.40
CA GLY A 439 10.78 35.55 17.86
C GLY A 439 9.77 35.32 16.73
N THR A 440 10.22 35.36 15.47
CA THR A 440 9.39 35.22 14.27
C THR A 440 9.21 33.76 13.85
N GLN A 441 9.66 32.79 14.67
CA GLN A 441 9.51 31.37 14.35
C GLN A 441 8.04 30.91 14.28
N PRO A 442 7.72 29.85 13.52
CA PRO A 442 6.38 29.28 13.49
C PRO A 442 5.90 28.80 14.88
N PRO A 443 4.62 28.97 15.23
CA PRO A 443 4.09 28.61 16.56
C PRO A 443 4.20 27.10 16.89
N GLY A 444 4.40 26.26 15.87
CA GLY A 444 4.67 24.83 16.04
C GLY A 444 6.11 24.50 16.45
N LEU A 445 7.06 25.44 16.23
CA LEU A 445 8.46 25.24 16.57
C LEU A 445 8.67 25.55 18.06
N ASN A 446 9.05 24.53 18.84
CA ASN A 446 9.38 24.68 20.26
C ASN A 446 10.61 23.83 20.62
N ARG A 447 11.19 24.06 21.81
CA ARG A 447 12.39 23.37 22.30
C ARG A 447 12.31 21.85 22.14
N LYS A 448 11.15 21.25 22.44
CA LYS A 448 10.98 19.80 22.40
C LYS A 448 10.97 19.28 20.97
N VAL A 449 10.33 20.00 20.04
CA VAL A 449 10.30 19.66 18.62
C VAL A 449 11.71 19.73 18.03
N LEU A 450 12.41 20.85 18.25
CA LEU A 450 13.75 21.04 17.67
C LEU A 450 14.76 20.02 18.22
N LEU A 451 14.84 19.84 19.54
CA LEU A 451 15.80 18.93 20.17
C LEU A 451 15.56 17.45 19.83
N ASN A 452 14.31 17.02 19.62
CA ASN A 452 14.00 15.62 19.31
C ASN A 452 13.80 15.36 17.82
N SER A 453 13.78 16.39 16.98
CA SER A 453 13.74 16.24 15.54
C SER A 453 15.08 15.73 15.00
N ASN A 454 15.02 14.83 14.02
CA ASN A 454 16.21 14.47 13.27
C ASN A 454 16.40 15.53 12.18
N VAL A 455 17.19 16.57 12.48
CA VAL A 455 17.43 17.71 11.57
C VAL A 455 18.07 17.20 10.28
N PRO A 456 17.40 17.31 9.11
CA PRO A 456 18.00 16.99 7.82
C PRO A 456 19.16 17.96 7.52
N THR A 457 20.21 17.55 6.84
CA THR A 457 21.30 18.45 6.43
C THR A 457 20.87 19.44 5.34
N ASP A 458 19.82 19.14 4.59
CA ASP A 458 19.27 20.02 3.55
C ASP A 458 18.39 21.13 4.14
N TRP A 459 18.77 22.38 3.91
CA TRP A 459 18.06 23.57 4.41
C TRP A 459 16.67 23.78 3.81
N ALA A 460 16.42 23.40 2.55
CA ALA A 460 15.08 23.50 1.97
C ALA A 460 14.11 22.54 2.66
N VAL A 461 14.58 21.32 2.97
CA VAL A 461 13.81 20.33 3.73
C VAL A 461 13.57 20.82 5.16
N GLN A 462 14.58 21.39 5.82
CA GLN A 462 14.42 21.98 7.15
C GLN A 462 13.34 23.08 7.16
N ARG A 463 13.36 24.00 6.20
CA ARG A 463 12.39 25.09 6.13
C ARG A 463 10.97 24.56 6.02
N LYS A 464 10.73 23.61 5.12
CA LYS A 464 9.43 22.97 4.97
C LYS A 464 9.01 22.20 6.23
N LEU A 465 9.94 21.47 6.86
CA LEU A 465 9.71 20.69 8.07
C LEU A 465 9.29 21.58 9.25
N TYR A 466 9.93 22.73 9.39
CA TYR A 466 9.68 23.64 10.51
C TYR A 466 8.64 24.72 10.21
N GLY A 467 8.08 24.78 9.00
CA GLY A 467 7.00 25.71 8.63
C GLY A 467 7.49 27.10 8.19
N PHE A 468 8.71 27.17 7.67
CA PHE A 468 9.30 28.35 7.04
C PHE A 468 9.01 28.36 5.54
N GLN A 469 8.81 29.55 4.98
CA GLN A 469 8.75 29.72 3.53
C GLN A 469 10.14 29.50 2.93
N ALA A 470 10.20 29.00 1.70
CA ALA A 470 11.44 28.98 0.95
C ALA A 470 11.90 30.45 0.76
N PRO A 471 13.19 30.76 0.93
CA PRO A 471 13.66 32.14 0.80
C PRO A 471 13.39 32.60 -0.64
N GLU A 472 12.56 33.62 -0.80
CA GLU A 472 12.65 34.50 -1.97
C GLU A 472 14.07 35.06 -1.92
N ARG A 473 14.89 34.84 -2.97
CA ARG A 473 16.27 35.30 -2.98
C ARG A 473 16.31 36.82 -2.80
N ALA A 474 16.58 37.26 -1.58
CA ALA A 474 16.72 38.66 -1.20
C ALA A 474 17.69 38.80 -0.03
N ILE A 475 18.86 38.16 -0.08
CA ILE A 475 20.00 38.54 0.78
C ILE A 475 21.26 38.50 -0.08
N ASP A 476 21.75 39.68 -0.45
CA ASP A 476 23.07 39.88 -1.05
C ASP A 476 24.14 39.34 -0.05
N PRO A 477 25.05 38.43 -0.46
CA PRO A 477 26.07 37.83 0.42
C PRO A 477 26.88 38.84 1.25
N ARG A 478 26.93 40.10 0.82
CA ARG A 478 27.62 41.20 1.52
C ARG A 478 26.99 41.62 2.85
N ASN A 479 25.74 41.24 3.14
CA ASN A 479 25.03 41.67 4.36
C ASN A 479 24.91 40.58 5.45
N LEU A 480 25.45 39.38 5.23
CA LEU A 480 25.43 38.30 6.24
C LEU A 480 26.61 38.36 7.23
N TYR A 481 27.66 39.11 6.91
CA TYR A 481 28.83 39.28 7.78
C TYR A 481 29.21 40.76 7.84
N GLY A 482 29.13 41.36 9.03
CA GLY A 482 29.54 42.75 9.27
C GLY A 482 31.00 42.98 8.84
N ARG A 483 31.29 44.21 8.40
CA ARG A 483 32.66 44.65 8.05
C ARG A 483 33.63 44.27 9.19
N GLY A 484 34.63 43.43 8.92
CA GLY A 484 35.74 43.22 9.85
C GLY A 484 36.35 41.82 9.94
N MET A 485 35.95 40.82 9.16
CA MET A 485 36.48 39.45 9.30
C MET A 485 37.09 38.86 8.03
N TRP A 486 37.96 39.58 7.33
CA TRP A 486 39.02 38.97 6.51
C TRP A 486 40.27 39.89 6.54
N PRO A 487 41.49 39.35 6.70
CA PRO A 487 42.69 40.12 6.50
C PRO A 487 42.80 40.50 5.02
N SER A 488 42.96 41.79 4.74
CA SER A 488 43.37 42.25 3.41
C SER A 488 44.77 41.70 3.13
N ALA A 489 44.87 40.74 2.21
CA ALA A 489 46.15 40.39 1.61
C ALA A 489 46.52 41.52 0.64
N SER A 490 47.28 42.47 1.16
CA SER A 490 48.25 43.25 0.41
C SER A 490 49.32 42.28 -0.12
N GLY A 491 49.57 42.32 -1.43
CA GLY A 491 50.54 41.50 -2.13
C GLY A 491 50.32 41.57 -3.62
#